data_AF-A0A1B0DIX4-F1
#
_entry.id   AF-A0A1B0DIX4-F1
#
_cell.length_a   1.000
_cell.length_b   1.000
_cell.length_c   1.000
_cell.angle_alpha   90.00
_cell.angle_beta   90.00
_cell.angle_gamma   90.00
#
_symmetry.space_group_name_H-M   'P 1'
#
loop_
_entity.id
_entity.type
_entity.pdbx_description
1 polymer ?
#
loop_
_entity_poly.entity_id
_entity_poly.type
_entity_poly.pdbx_seq_one_letter_code
_entity_poly.pdbx_strand_id
1 'polypeptide(L)'
;MSTLAELNNINRERRLRELTKTFRGIERPLKNARGVDSLADLVTELHRVFEKDHVNIEYVNHLMLSYKSNPVDWIKFTSFDRF
;
A
#
# COMPACT_ATOMS: atom_id res chain seq x y z
N MET A 1 -23.48 -24.68 7.06
CA MET A 1 -22.18 -25.38 7.13
C MET A 1 -21.22 -24.59 6.25
N SER A 2 -20.10 -24.09 6.79
CA SER A 2 -19.09 -23.37 6.00
C SER A 2 -18.17 -24.34 5.27
N THR A 3 -17.76 -23.98 4.05
CA THR A 3 -16.93 -24.84 3.20
C THR A 3 -15.47 -24.90 3.71
N LEU A 4 -14.73 -25.95 3.35
CA LEU A 4 -13.29 -26.06 3.68
C LEU A 4 -12.48 -24.86 3.15
N ALA A 5 -12.87 -24.32 1.99
CA ALA A 5 -12.26 -23.13 1.40
C ALA A 5 -12.48 -21.89 2.27
N GLU A 6 -13.70 -21.70 2.80
CA GLU A 6 -14.04 -20.58 3.69
C GLU A 6 -13.24 -20.64 5.00
N LEU A 7 -13.14 -21.81 5.62
CA LEU A 7 -12.37 -22.01 6.86
C LEU A 7 -10.88 -21.74 6.65
N ASN A 8 -10.32 -22.18 5.53
CA ASN A 8 -8.92 -21.94 5.21
C ASN A 8 -8.64 -20.45 4.99
N ASN A 9 -9.56 -19.74 4.34
CA ASN A 9 -9.45 -18.30 4.14
C ASN A 9 -9.54 -17.53 5.47
N ILE A 10 -10.47 -17.88 6.35
CA ILE A 10 -10.60 -17.27 7.69
C ILE A 10 -9.33 -17.47 8.53
N ASN A 11 -8.75 -18.67 8.49
CA ASN A 11 -7.51 -18.97 9.21
C ASN A 11 -6.32 -18.20 8.66
N ARG A 12 -6.23 -18.07 7.33
CA ARG A 12 -5.21 -17.27 6.66
C ARG A 12 -5.33 -15.79 7.06
N GLU A 13 -6.52 -15.21 6.98
CA GLU A 13 -6.78 -13.82 7.35
C GLU A 13 -6.43 -13.55 8.82
N ARG A 14 -6.82 -14.45 9.73
CA ARG A 14 -6.47 -14.32 11.16
C ARG A 14 -4.96 -14.33 11.37
N ARG A 15 -4.24 -15.23 10.69
CA ARG A 15 -2.78 -15.32 10.75
C ARG A 15 -2.11 -14.06 10.21
N LEU A 16 -2.58 -13.53 9.07
CA LEU A 16 -2.04 -12.30 8.49
C LEU A 16 -2.21 -11.11 9.44
N ARG A 17 -3.40 -10.96 10.04
CA ARG A 17 -3.65 -9.90 11.04
C ARG A 17 -2.70 -10.00 12.23
N GLU A 18 -2.46 -11.20 12.74
CA GLU A 18 -1.53 -11.40 13.86
C GLU A 18 -0.10 -11.03 13.49
N LEU A 19 0.37 -11.43 12.30
CA LEU A 19 1.70 -11.07 11.79
C LEU A 19 1.87 -9.56 11.61
N THR A 20 0.81 -8.83 11.25
CA THR A 20 0.88 -7.38 11.06
C THR A 20 0.83 -6.56 12.36
N LYS A 21 0.43 -7.13 13.50
CA LYS A 21 0.33 -6.38 14.77
C LYS A 21 1.65 -5.77 15.25
N THR A 22 2.76 -6.43 14.95
CA THR A 22 4.10 -6.01 15.38
C THR A 22 4.83 -5.21 14.31
N PHE A 23 4.27 -5.09 13.10
CA PHE A 23 4.91 -4.39 12.01
C PHE A 23 5.03 -2.89 12.35
N ARG A 24 6.27 -2.43 12.52
CA ARG A 24 6.60 -1.01 12.61
C ARG A 24 7.14 -0.58 11.27
N GLY A 25 6.32 0.13 10.50
CA GLY A 25 6.74 0.70 9.22
C GLY A 25 7.89 1.70 9.39
N ILE A 26 8.56 2.01 8.28
CA ILE A 26 9.53 3.11 8.26
C ILE A 26 8.81 4.44 8.44
N GLU A 27 9.36 5.34 9.25
CA GLU A 27 8.77 6.66 9.51
C GLU A 27 9.20 7.72 8.49
N ARG A 28 10.25 7.43 7.73
CA ARG A 28 10.83 8.34 6.73
C ARG A 28 11.21 7.57 5.47
N PRO A 29 11.18 8.24 4.30
CA PRO A 29 11.71 7.66 3.08
C PRO A 29 13.15 7.15 3.24
N LEU A 30 13.44 6.02 2.59
CA LEU A 30 14.80 5.50 2.48
C LEU A 30 15.69 6.51 1.74
N LYS A 31 16.84 6.87 2.33
CA LYS A 31 17.72 7.95 1.83
C LYS A 31 18.29 7.72 0.43
N ASN A 32 18.47 6.46 0.03
CA ASN A 32 19.13 6.08 -1.22
C ASN A 32 18.20 5.40 -2.22
N ALA A 33 16.89 5.43 -1.96
CA ALA A 33 15.91 4.84 -2.85
C ALA A 33 15.32 5.91 -3.78
N ARG A 34 14.77 5.45 -4.90
CA ARG A 34 14.25 6.32 -5.96
C ARG A 34 13.04 7.11 -5.45
N GLY A 35 13.13 8.44 -5.55
CA GLY A 35 12.02 9.34 -5.22
C GLY A 35 10.86 9.25 -6.21
N VAL A 36 9.74 9.86 -5.83
CA VAL A 36 8.51 9.94 -6.62
C VAL A 36 8.09 11.40 -6.68
N ASP A 37 8.01 11.96 -7.90
CA ASP A 37 7.82 13.40 -8.12
C ASP A 37 6.37 13.79 -8.43
N SER A 38 5.54 12.83 -8.85
CA SER A 38 4.11 13.03 -9.15
C SER A 38 3.25 11.84 -8.73
N LEU A 39 1.93 12.03 -8.65
CA LEU A 39 1.00 10.92 -8.40
C LEU A 39 1.05 9.87 -9.52
N ALA A 40 1.31 10.27 -10.77
CA ALA A 40 1.43 9.34 -11.89
C ALA A 40 2.66 8.44 -11.73
N ASP A 41 3.78 9.00 -11.27
CA ASP A 41 4.99 8.23 -10.95
C ASP A 41 4.72 7.27 -9.79
N LEU A 42 4.01 7.73 -8.75
CA LEU A 42 3.65 6.88 -7.61
C LEU A 42 2.85 5.66 -8.06
N VAL A 43 1.80 5.88 -8.84
CA VAL A 43 0.93 4.81 -9.34
C VAL A 43 1.70 3.84 -10.23
N THR A 44 2.57 4.36 -11.11
CA THR A 44 3.40 3.53 -12.00
C THR A 44 4.35 2.62 -11.22
N GLU A 45 5.05 3.16 -10.21
CA GLU A 45 5.95 2.36 -9.39
C GLU A 45 5.20 1.37 -8.51
N LEU A 46 4.03 1.73 -7.96
CA LEU A 46 3.18 0.80 -7.23
C LEU A 46 2.76 -0.38 -8.13
N HIS A 47 2.31 -0.14 -9.36
CA HIS A 47 1.98 -1.22 -10.29
C HIS A 47 3.15 -2.20 -10.50
N ARG A 48 4.37 -1.69 -10.64
CA ARG A 48 5.58 -2.54 -10.77
C ARG A 48 5.89 -3.34 -9.51
N VAL A 49 5.71 -2.73 -8.33
CA VAL A 49 5.96 -3.41 -7.05
C VAL A 49 4.97 -4.55 -6.83
N PHE A 50 3.71 -4.35 -7.23
CA PHE A 50 2.64 -5.35 -7.11
C PHE A 50 2.55 -6.33 -8.28
N GLU A 51 3.44 -6.23 -9.28
CA GLU A 51 3.50 -7.17 -10.41
C GLU A 51 3.98 -8.58 -9.99
N LYS A 52 4.73 -8.67 -8.89
CA LYS A 52 5.27 -9.92 -8.36
C LYS A 52 4.36 -10.52 -7.29
N ASP A 53 4.42 -11.84 -7.14
CA ASP A 53 3.69 -12.58 -6.09
C ASP A 53 4.16 -12.27 -4.65
N HIS A 54 5.25 -11.52 -4.50
CA HIS A 54 5.77 -11.05 -3.22
C HIS A 54 5.94 -9.53 -3.25
N VAL A 55 5.52 -8.88 -2.17
CA VAL A 55 5.54 -7.42 -2.04
C VAL A 55 6.46 -7.02 -0.89
N ASN A 56 7.40 -6.12 -1.16
CA ASN A 56 8.25 -5.52 -0.14
C ASN A 56 7.52 -4.34 0.51
N ILE A 57 7.03 -4.53 1.73
CA ILE A 57 6.18 -3.55 2.44
C ILE A 57 6.97 -2.30 2.82
N GLU A 58 8.25 -2.42 3.17
CA GLU A 58 9.12 -1.30 3.48
C GLU A 58 9.33 -0.41 2.25
N TYR A 59 9.45 -1.00 1.06
CA TYR A 59 9.58 -0.25 -0.19
C TYR A 59 8.27 0.43 -0.59
N VAL A 60 7.12 -0.23 -0.41
CA VAL A 60 5.81 0.41 -0.59
C VAL A 60 5.68 1.63 0.32
N ASN A 61 6.01 1.49 1.60
CA ASN A 61 6.00 2.63 2.54
C ASN A 61 6.95 3.74 2.10
N HIS A 62 8.11 3.40 1.57
CA HIS A 62 9.04 4.40 1.03
C HIS A 62 8.43 5.17 -0.13
N LEU A 63 7.81 4.49 -1.11
CA LEU A 63 7.16 5.15 -2.25
C LEU A 63 6.04 6.10 -1.76
N MET A 64 5.19 5.61 -0.86
CA MET A 64 4.08 6.38 -0.29
C MET A 64 4.57 7.61 0.49
N LEU A 65 5.64 7.49 1.29
CA LEU A 65 6.21 8.60 2.06
C LEU A 65 7.04 9.57 1.20
N SER A 66 7.55 9.12 0.05
CA SER A 66 8.36 9.96 -0.85
C SER A 66 7.52 10.90 -1.70
N TYR A 67 6.27 10.53 -1.99
CA TYR A 67 5.36 11.36 -2.76
C TYR A 67 4.99 12.62 -1.99
N LYS A 68 5.34 13.78 -2.55
CA LYS A 68 4.91 15.09 -2.04
C LYS A 68 3.49 15.36 -2.55
N SER A 69 2.51 15.25 -1.66
CA SER A 69 1.09 15.44 -2.01
C SER A 69 0.83 16.78 -2.71
N ASN A 70 0.20 16.70 -3.89
CA ASN A 70 -0.22 17.85 -4.68
C ASN A 70 -1.73 17.76 -4.94
N PRO A 71 -2.56 18.69 -4.45
CA PRO A 71 -4.00 18.68 -4.67
C PRO A 71 -4.42 18.56 -6.13
N VAL A 72 -3.66 19.16 -7.05
CA VAL A 72 -3.93 19.11 -8.50
C VAL A 72 -3.94 17.67 -9.02
N ASP A 73 -3.14 16.79 -8.44
CA ASP A 73 -3.02 15.41 -8.89
C ASP A 73 -4.26 14.57 -8.53
N TRP A 74 -4.84 14.81 -7.34
CA TRP A 74 -5.86 13.94 -6.75
C TRP A 74 -7.27 14.54 -6.66
N ILE A 75 -7.45 15.84 -6.89
CA ILE A 75 -8.77 16.51 -6.77
C ILE A 75 -9.86 15.89 -7.66
N LYS A 76 -9.49 15.36 -8.83
CA LYS A 76 -10.43 14.67 -9.72
C LYS A 76 -10.99 13.37 -9.12
N PHE A 77 -10.31 12.80 -8.13
CA PHE A 77 -10.74 11.58 -7.43
C PHE A 77 -11.50 11.88 -6.15
N THR A 78 -11.53 13.14 -5.71
CA THR A 78 -12.28 13.51 -4.50
C THR A 78 -13.73 13.76 -4.86
N SER A 79 -14.56 12.76 -4.60
CA SER A 79 -16.00 12.92 -4.54
C SER A 79 -16.39 13.03 -3.07
N PHE A 80 -16.58 14.25 -2.59
CA PHE A 80 -17.20 14.46 -1.30
C PHE A 80 -18.71 14.35 -1.48
N ASP A 81 -19.34 13.50 -0.68
CA ASP A 81 -20.79 13.54 -0.58
C ASP A 81 -21.19 14.92 -0.06
N ARG A 82 -22.17 15.54 -0.71
CA ARG A 82 -22.84 16.69 -0.13
C ARG A 82 -23.95 16.06 0.69
N PHE A 83 -23.81 16.09 2.01
CA PHE A 83 -24.78 15.73 3.07
C PHE A 83 -24.42 14.49 3.90
#